data_AF-A0A528E8F2-F1
#
_entry.id   AF-A0A528E8F2-F1
#
_cell.length_a   1.000
_cell.length_b   1.000
_cell.length_c   1.000
_cell.angle_alpha   90.00
_cell.angle_beta   90.00
_cell.angle_gamma   90.00
#
_symmetry.space_group_name_H-M   'P 1'
#
loop_
_entity.id
_entity.type
_entity.pdbx_description
1 polymer ?
#
loop_
_entity_poly.entity_id
_entity_poly.type
_entity_poly.pdbx_seq_one_letter_code
_entity_poly.pdbx_strand_id
1 'polypeptide(L)'
;MRRSQMTTVSLLAALALGACTNAKDVLDPSAVKPPANSAQALPATQGMSATTSPTTTAPAPTTTAAASTPATPAQTAAIAKTRLQVAPIVGASVEAAAPLTAELQARARQRGVTLVGSTDQTATHVLKGYFSTMSEGKDTTVIYVWDVYDPSGNRLHRINGQQKAPSVGSGEGWPAVAPSVMQAIADQTIDQFTAWLGSGGAG
;
A
#
# COMPACT_ATOMS: atom_id res chain seq x y z
N MET A 1 20.65 -66.95 17.60
CA MET A 1 22.07 -67.36 17.44
C MET A 1 22.73 -66.31 16.54
N ARG A 2 23.39 -65.25 17.06
CA ARG A 2 24.83 -65.15 17.43
C ARG A 2 25.72 -65.75 16.30
N ARG A 3 26.50 -65.00 15.49
CA ARG A 3 27.69 -64.14 15.74
C ARG A 3 28.02 -63.40 14.40
N SER A 4 28.25 -62.08 14.29
CA SER A 4 29.42 -61.22 14.62
C SER A 4 30.76 -61.59 13.98
N GLN A 5 31.29 -60.72 13.09
CA GLN A 5 32.62 -60.05 13.07
C GLN A 5 32.60 -58.99 11.94
N MET A 6 32.58 -57.68 12.19
CA MET A 6 33.73 -56.76 12.44
C MET A 6 34.77 -56.71 11.31
N THR A 7 34.79 -55.61 10.55
CA THR A 7 36.04 -55.03 10.05
C THR A 7 35.93 -53.51 9.99
N THR A 8 36.86 -52.89 10.68
CA THR A 8 37.09 -51.47 10.95
C THR A 8 37.56 -50.72 9.70
N VAL A 9 37.00 -49.54 9.43
CA VAL A 9 37.71 -48.46 8.71
C VAL A 9 37.35 -47.14 9.38
N SER A 10 38.28 -46.65 10.22
CA SER A 10 38.32 -45.26 10.63
C SER A 10 39.07 -44.48 9.56
N LEU A 11 38.47 -43.42 9.03
CA LEU A 11 39.24 -42.28 8.51
C LEU A 11 38.49 -40.98 8.82
N LEU A 12 39.10 -40.21 9.71
CA LEU A 12 38.81 -38.80 9.94
C LEU A 12 38.95 -38.03 8.63
N ALA A 13 37.94 -37.23 8.29
CA ALA A 13 38.10 -36.05 7.45
C ALA A 13 37.28 -34.90 8.06
N ALA A 14 38.00 -34.00 8.73
CA ALA A 14 37.49 -32.73 9.17
C ALA A 14 37.26 -31.83 7.94
N LEU A 15 36.02 -31.37 7.76
CA LEU A 15 35.70 -30.25 6.87
C LEU A 15 35.18 -29.11 7.75
N ALA A 16 36.08 -28.16 8.01
CA ALA A 16 35.77 -26.90 8.66
C ALA A 16 34.88 -26.06 7.73
N LEU A 17 33.61 -25.90 8.08
CA LEU A 17 32.79 -24.82 7.55
C LEU A 17 33.14 -23.53 8.30
N GLY A 18 34.05 -22.76 7.72
CA GLY A 18 34.24 -21.36 8.05
C GLY A 18 33.07 -20.55 7.53
N ALA A 19 32.24 -20.01 8.43
CA ALA A 19 31.41 -18.84 8.19
C ALA A 19 31.02 -18.19 9.53
N CYS A 20 32.00 -17.69 10.27
CA CYS A 20 31.75 -16.63 11.24
C CYS A 20 31.74 -15.30 10.47
N THR A 21 30.59 -14.87 9.96
CA THR A 21 30.38 -13.44 9.72
C THR A 21 29.62 -12.86 10.91
N ASN A 22 30.32 -12.03 11.68
CA ASN A 22 29.81 -11.36 12.86
C ASN A 22 28.76 -10.31 12.43
N ALA A 23 27.54 -10.47 12.91
CA ALA A 23 26.46 -9.49 12.79
C ALA A 23 26.69 -8.25 13.69
N LYS A 24 27.84 -7.57 13.54
CA LYS A 24 28.18 -6.36 14.32
C LYS A 24 28.54 -5.13 13.49
N ASP A 25 28.58 -5.22 12.16
CA ASP A 25 29.05 -4.12 11.28
C ASP A 25 27.91 -3.33 10.60
N VAL A 26 26.64 -3.58 10.93
CA VAL A 26 25.49 -2.94 10.22
C VAL A 26 24.89 -1.77 11.02
N LEU A 27 25.58 -1.27 12.05
CA LEU A 27 25.08 -0.19 12.91
C LEU A 27 26.14 0.90 13.16
N ASP A 28 26.79 1.40 12.10
CA ASP A 28 27.50 2.67 12.16
C ASP A 28 26.92 3.68 11.15
N PRO A 29 26.08 4.64 11.59
CA PRO A 29 25.50 5.67 10.74
C PRO A 29 26.35 6.95 10.62
N SER A 30 27.68 6.89 10.68
CA SER A 30 28.52 8.12 10.61
C SER A 30 29.46 8.24 9.40
N ALA A 31 29.39 7.34 8.41
CA ALA A 31 30.33 7.33 7.28
C ALA A 31 29.88 8.11 6.01
N VAL A 32 29.15 9.22 6.14
CA VAL A 32 28.92 10.15 5.01
C VAL A 32 29.71 11.43 5.23
N LYS A 33 30.96 11.43 4.76
CA LYS A 33 31.82 12.62 4.67
C LYS A 33 31.61 13.28 3.29
N PRO A 34 31.16 14.54 3.21
CA PRO A 34 31.17 15.29 1.96
C PRO A 34 32.61 15.59 1.51
N PRO A 35 32.94 15.53 0.21
CA PRO A 35 34.25 15.99 -0.26
C PRO A 35 34.39 17.50 -0.06
N ALA A 36 35.51 17.88 0.56
CA ALA A 36 35.93 19.26 0.78
C ALA A 36 36.43 19.87 -0.54
N ASN A 37 35.65 20.78 -1.11
CA ASN A 37 36.16 21.70 -2.13
C ASN A 37 36.82 22.89 -1.45
N SER A 38 38.15 22.89 -1.56
CA SER A 38 39.08 24.01 -1.69
C SER A 38 38.54 25.40 -1.30
N ALA A 39 38.94 25.84 -0.10
CA ALA A 39 38.94 27.25 0.26
C ALA A 39 39.95 28.02 -0.63
N GLN A 40 39.46 28.99 -1.40
CA GLN A 40 40.25 30.07 -1.97
C GLN A 40 39.88 31.39 -1.27
N ALA A 41 40.93 32.16 -0.97
CA ALA A 41 40.97 33.25 -0.01
C ALA A 41 40.20 34.52 -0.41
N LEU A 42 39.82 35.29 0.62
CA LEU A 42 39.34 36.69 0.53
C LEU A 42 40.47 37.65 0.09
N PRO A 43 40.09 38.81 -0.47
CA PRO A 43 40.39 40.06 0.22
C PRO A 43 39.14 40.94 0.44
N ALA A 44 39.15 41.64 1.58
CA ALA A 44 38.17 42.64 1.97
C ALA A 44 38.32 43.95 1.19
N THR A 45 37.21 44.64 0.92
CA THR A 45 37.18 46.12 0.87
C THR A 45 35.77 46.63 1.17
N GLN A 46 35.73 47.75 1.88
CA GLN A 46 34.62 48.36 2.59
C GLN A 46 33.54 48.97 1.68
N GLY A 47 32.32 49.03 2.19
CA GLY A 47 31.23 49.83 1.62
C GLY A 47 30.05 49.93 2.59
N MET A 48 30.08 50.92 3.48
CA MET A 48 28.96 51.32 4.33
C MET A 48 27.84 51.89 3.46
N SER A 49 26.60 51.41 3.58
CA SER A 49 25.38 52.21 3.38
C SER A 49 24.09 51.48 3.81
N ALA A 50 23.39 52.14 4.73
CA ALA A 50 21.95 52.34 4.84
C ALA A 50 20.97 51.16 4.63
N THR A 51 20.31 50.81 5.75
CA THR A 51 18.86 50.68 5.93
C THR A 51 18.00 50.75 4.66
N THR A 52 17.40 49.61 4.28
CA THR A 52 15.95 49.46 4.05
C THR A 52 15.63 47.97 3.90
N SER A 53 14.78 47.44 4.78
CA SER A 53 14.16 46.13 4.65
C SER A 53 13.15 46.12 3.49
N PRO A 54 13.24 45.21 2.51
CA PRO A 54 12.05 44.81 1.77
C PRO A 54 11.32 43.74 2.59
N THR A 55 10.11 44.09 3.05
CA THR A 55 9.12 43.12 3.50
C THR A 55 8.74 42.26 2.30
N THR A 56 9.35 41.08 2.19
CA THR A 56 8.91 40.06 1.24
C THR A 56 7.68 39.38 1.82
N THR A 57 6.49 39.83 1.39
CA THR A 57 5.24 39.09 1.58
C THR A 57 5.37 37.74 0.89
N ALA A 58 5.57 36.68 1.66
CA ALA A 58 5.50 35.31 1.17
C ALA A 58 4.05 35.00 0.73
N PRO A 59 3.81 34.50 -0.49
CA PRO A 59 2.51 33.97 -0.83
C PRO A 59 2.25 32.70 -0.02
N ALA A 60 1.15 32.69 0.72
CA ALA A 60 0.63 31.48 1.36
C ALA A 60 0.37 30.40 0.30
N PRO A 61 0.65 29.11 0.57
CA PRO A 61 0.20 28.04 -0.31
C PRO A 61 -1.32 27.99 -0.25
N THR A 62 -1.96 28.46 -1.32
CA THR A 62 -3.35 28.14 -1.60
C THR A 62 -3.46 26.62 -1.71
N THR A 63 -4.17 26.01 -0.76
CA THR A 63 -4.72 24.67 -0.90
C THR A 63 -5.60 24.66 -2.15
N THR A 64 -5.02 24.21 -3.27
CA THR A 64 -5.77 23.89 -4.47
C THR A 64 -6.67 22.71 -4.12
N ALA A 65 -7.96 22.99 -3.90
CA ALA A 65 -8.99 21.98 -3.96
C ALA A 65 -8.81 21.21 -5.27
N ALA A 66 -8.54 19.92 -5.18
CA ALA A 66 -8.42 19.06 -6.35
C ALA A 66 -9.77 19.07 -7.08
N ALA A 67 -9.86 19.88 -8.12
CA ALA A 67 -10.95 19.82 -9.07
C ALA A 67 -10.95 18.41 -9.65
N SER A 68 -12.07 17.71 -9.52
CA SER A 68 -12.32 16.45 -10.23
C SER A 68 -12.31 16.76 -11.73
N THR A 69 -11.16 16.56 -12.38
CA THR A 69 -11.05 16.68 -13.82
C THR A 69 -12.06 15.71 -14.46
N PRO A 70 -12.86 16.15 -15.44
CA PRO A 70 -13.79 15.26 -16.14
C PRO A 70 -13.06 14.04 -16.68
N ALA A 71 -13.65 12.86 -16.51
CA ALA A 71 -13.10 11.62 -17.05
C ALA A 71 -12.92 11.74 -18.57
N THR A 72 -11.76 11.34 -19.08
CA THR A 72 -11.49 11.37 -20.52
C THR A 72 -12.32 10.28 -21.23
N PRO A 73 -12.67 10.45 -22.52
CA PRO A 73 -13.41 9.43 -23.27
C PRO A 73 -12.73 8.04 -23.24
N ALA A 74 -11.40 8.01 -23.24
CA ALA A 74 -10.62 6.77 -23.11
C ALA A 74 -10.84 6.09 -21.74
N GLN A 75 -10.87 6.87 -20.66
CA GLN A 75 -11.16 6.35 -19.32
C GLN A 75 -12.57 5.78 -19.22
N THR A 76 -13.58 6.48 -19.74
CA THR A 76 -14.96 5.97 -19.76
C THR A 76 -15.07 4.66 -20.55
N ALA A 77 -14.39 4.56 -21.70
CA ALA A 77 -14.37 3.35 -22.50
C ALA A 77 -13.66 2.17 -21.81
N ALA A 78 -12.57 2.43 -21.08
CA ALA A 78 -11.87 1.42 -20.29
C ALA A 78 -12.78 0.85 -19.20
N ILE A 79 -13.44 1.73 -18.43
CA ILE A 79 -14.35 1.35 -17.35
C ILE A 79 -15.55 0.54 -17.89
N ALA A 80 -16.14 0.97 -19.01
CA ALA A 80 -17.28 0.29 -19.62
C ALA A 80 -16.97 -1.14 -20.11
N LYS A 81 -15.71 -1.44 -20.44
CA LYS A 81 -15.25 -2.78 -20.82
C LYS A 81 -14.93 -3.66 -19.61
N THR A 82 -14.79 -3.07 -18.42
CA THR A 82 -14.42 -3.80 -17.22
C THR A 82 -15.58 -4.64 -16.70
N ARG A 83 -15.32 -5.94 -16.60
CA ARG A 83 -16.07 -6.91 -15.79
C ARG A 83 -15.23 -7.28 -14.58
N LEU A 84 -15.64 -6.83 -13.41
CA LEU A 84 -14.93 -6.99 -12.16
C LEU A 84 -15.58 -8.08 -11.32
N GLN A 85 -14.81 -9.08 -10.95
CA GLN A 85 -15.19 -10.09 -9.97
C GLN A 85 -14.56 -9.74 -8.62
N VAL A 86 -15.34 -9.74 -7.54
CA VAL A 86 -14.81 -9.56 -6.18
C VAL A 86 -14.72 -10.92 -5.51
N ALA A 87 -13.52 -11.31 -5.10
CA ALA A 87 -13.29 -12.54 -4.36
C ALA A 87 -13.71 -12.38 -2.88
N PRO A 88 -13.92 -13.49 -2.15
CA PRO A 88 -14.15 -13.45 -0.72
C PRO A 88 -13.06 -12.67 0.02
N ILE A 89 -13.49 -11.82 0.96
CA ILE A 89 -12.58 -10.98 1.76
C ILE A 89 -11.87 -11.84 2.79
N VAL A 90 -10.56 -11.63 2.93
CA VAL A 90 -9.72 -12.34 3.90
C VAL A 90 -9.39 -11.42 5.07
N GLY A 91 -9.49 -11.93 6.30
CA GLY A 91 -9.06 -11.25 7.53
C GLY A 91 -10.12 -10.35 8.19
N ALA A 92 -11.20 -10.02 7.48
CA ALA A 92 -12.39 -9.36 8.05
C ALA A 92 -13.43 -10.38 8.55
N SER A 93 -14.17 -10.04 9.61
CA SER A 93 -15.37 -10.81 9.97
C SER A 93 -16.47 -10.63 8.92
N VAL A 94 -17.41 -11.56 8.85
CA VAL A 94 -18.51 -11.51 7.88
C VAL A 94 -19.38 -10.26 8.11
N GLU A 95 -19.61 -9.92 9.36
CA GLU A 95 -20.40 -8.75 9.77
C GLU A 95 -19.72 -7.44 9.37
N ALA A 96 -18.39 -7.34 9.53
CA ALA A 96 -17.62 -6.17 9.10
C ALA A 96 -17.48 -6.08 7.57
N ALA A 97 -17.41 -7.22 6.88
CA ALA A 97 -17.29 -7.27 5.42
C ALA A 97 -18.63 -7.00 4.68
N ALA A 98 -19.77 -7.18 5.35
CA ALA A 98 -21.09 -6.93 4.76
C ALA A 98 -21.27 -5.48 4.24
N PRO A 99 -21.05 -4.41 5.04
CA PRO A 99 -21.16 -3.03 4.54
C PRO A 99 -20.14 -2.72 3.44
N LEU A 100 -18.91 -3.24 3.54
CA LEU A 100 -17.89 -3.11 2.48
C LEU A 100 -18.40 -3.67 1.15
N THR A 101 -18.93 -4.89 1.16
CA THR A 101 -19.37 -5.59 -0.05
C THR A 101 -20.59 -4.90 -0.68
N ALA A 102 -21.53 -4.46 0.14
CA ALA A 102 -22.71 -3.73 -0.33
C ALA A 102 -22.32 -2.40 -1.02
N GLU A 103 -21.38 -1.65 -0.42
CA GLU A 103 -20.92 -0.40 -1.02
C GLU A 103 -20.05 -0.61 -2.26
N LEU A 104 -19.18 -1.62 -2.28
CA LEU A 104 -18.43 -1.97 -3.49
C LEU A 104 -19.41 -2.22 -4.65
N GLN A 105 -20.53 -2.90 -4.38
CA GLN A 105 -21.59 -3.11 -5.37
C GLN A 105 -22.28 -1.83 -5.82
N ALA A 106 -22.66 -0.97 -4.87
CA ALA A 106 -23.30 0.30 -5.16
C ALA A 106 -22.39 1.21 -5.99
N ARG A 107 -21.13 1.39 -5.54
CA ARG A 107 -20.14 2.26 -6.17
C ARG A 107 -19.67 1.77 -7.52
N ALA A 108 -19.45 0.46 -7.69
CA ALA A 108 -19.10 -0.10 -8.98
C ALA A 108 -20.17 0.24 -10.02
N ARG A 109 -21.46 0.05 -9.69
CA ARG A 109 -22.59 0.39 -10.56
C ARG A 109 -22.65 1.89 -10.86
N GLN A 110 -22.49 2.75 -9.85
CA GLN A 110 -22.47 4.21 -10.03
C GLN A 110 -21.34 4.68 -10.95
N ARG A 111 -20.20 3.99 -10.92
CA ARG A 111 -19.04 4.30 -11.78
C ARG A 111 -19.09 3.60 -13.14
N GLY A 112 -20.09 2.76 -13.41
CA GLY A 112 -20.22 2.04 -14.68
C GLY A 112 -19.36 0.77 -14.79
N VAL A 113 -18.80 0.28 -13.67
CA VAL A 113 -18.08 -1.00 -13.62
C VAL A 113 -19.11 -2.13 -13.54
N THR A 114 -19.01 -3.10 -14.45
CA THR A 114 -19.88 -4.29 -14.41
C THR A 114 -19.34 -5.27 -13.37
N LEU A 115 -20.14 -5.61 -12.36
CA LEU A 115 -19.79 -6.67 -11.42
C LEU A 115 -20.32 -8.02 -11.91
N VAL A 116 -19.46 -9.04 -11.85
CA VAL A 116 -19.80 -10.42 -12.21
C VAL A 116 -19.70 -11.34 -11.00
N GLY A 117 -20.44 -12.46 -11.07
CA GLY A 117 -20.47 -13.45 -9.99
C GLY A 117 -19.13 -14.15 -9.80
N SER A 118 -18.94 -14.78 -8.64
CA SER A 118 -17.69 -15.48 -8.28
C SER A 118 -17.38 -16.71 -9.15
N THR A 119 -18.38 -17.25 -9.85
CA THR A 119 -18.25 -18.40 -10.77
C THR A 119 -18.28 -18.00 -12.24
N ASP A 120 -18.36 -16.70 -12.54
CA ASP A 120 -18.45 -16.19 -13.89
C ASP A 120 -17.06 -16.12 -14.54
N GLN A 121 -16.91 -16.78 -15.69
CA GLN A 121 -15.63 -16.82 -16.42
C GLN A 121 -15.42 -15.61 -17.34
N THR A 122 -16.39 -14.69 -17.41
CA THR A 122 -16.30 -13.46 -18.21
C THR A 122 -15.63 -12.30 -17.46
N ALA A 123 -15.17 -12.54 -16.22
CA ALA A 123 -14.41 -11.57 -15.45
C ALA A 123 -13.16 -11.15 -16.24
N THR A 124 -12.99 -9.85 -16.42
CA THR A 124 -11.76 -9.27 -16.99
C THR A 124 -10.74 -8.98 -15.89
N HIS A 125 -11.22 -8.76 -14.67
CA HIS A 125 -10.41 -8.40 -13.52
C HIS A 125 -10.96 -9.12 -12.29
N VAL A 126 -10.07 -9.67 -11.46
CA VAL A 126 -10.42 -10.27 -10.17
C VAL A 126 -9.80 -9.45 -9.05
N LEU A 127 -10.63 -8.98 -8.13
CA LEU A 127 -10.25 -8.18 -6.98
C LEU A 127 -10.21 -9.05 -5.72
N LYS A 128 -9.03 -9.15 -5.08
CA LYS A 128 -8.81 -9.95 -3.87
C LYS A 128 -8.42 -9.04 -2.71
N GLY A 129 -9.19 -9.10 -1.62
CA GLY A 129 -9.04 -8.20 -0.47
C GLY A 129 -8.50 -8.87 0.78
N TYR A 130 -7.55 -8.20 1.42
CA TYR A 130 -6.90 -8.60 2.67
C TYR A 130 -7.01 -7.46 3.68
N PHE A 131 -7.56 -7.75 4.84
CA PHE A 131 -7.91 -6.76 5.83
C PHE A 131 -7.40 -7.14 7.21
N SER A 132 -6.98 -6.15 7.98
CA SER A 132 -6.67 -6.29 9.40
C SER A 132 -7.15 -5.07 10.18
N THR A 133 -7.24 -5.24 11.49
CA THR A 133 -7.59 -4.16 12.40
C THR A 133 -6.52 -4.00 13.48
N MET A 134 -6.32 -2.77 13.91
CA MET A 134 -5.50 -2.41 15.05
C MET A 134 -6.28 -1.39 15.86
N SER A 135 -6.49 -1.65 17.14
CA SER A 135 -7.21 -0.74 18.03
C SER A 135 -6.23 -0.12 19.02
N GLU A 136 -6.31 1.20 19.17
CA GLU A 136 -5.41 1.99 19.99
C GLU A 136 -6.19 3.07 20.73
N GLY A 137 -6.30 2.93 22.06
CA GLY A 137 -7.04 3.86 22.89
C GLY A 137 -8.52 3.90 22.54
N LYS A 138 -8.97 5.01 21.94
CA LYS A 138 -10.38 5.22 21.54
C LYS A 138 -10.62 5.11 20.03
N ASP A 139 -9.58 4.73 19.28
CA ASP A 139 -9.63 4.66 17.82
C ASP A 139 -9.32 3.23 17.34
N THR A 140 -9.98 2.84 16.26
CA THR A 140 -9.68 1.61 15.52
C THR A 140 -9.22 1.97 14.12
N THR A 141 -8.10 1.38 13.70
CA THR A 141 -7.54 1.49 12.36
C THR A 141 -7.80 0.19 11.61
N VAL A 142 -8.45 0.30 10.46
CA VAL A 142 -8.57 -0.78 9.48
C VAL A 142 -7.46 -0.61 8.45
N ILE A 143 -6.64 -1.63 8.26
CA ILE A 143 -5.60 -1.66 7.23
C ILE A 143 -6.08 -2.61 6.12
N TYR A 144 -5.97 -2.19 4.87
CA TYR A 144 -6.46 -2.96 3.74
C TYR A 144 -5.46 -3.02 2.59
N VAL A 145 -5.43 -4.17 1.94
CA VAL A 145 -4.72 -4.42 0.70
C VAL A 145 -5.65 -5.13 -0.27
N TRP A 146 -5.70 -4.63 -1.48
CA TRP A 146 -6.43 -5.17 -2.60
C TRP A 146 -5.45 -5.49 -3.71
N ASP A 147 -5.48 -6.72 -4.20
CA ASP A 147 -4.74 -7.12 -5.39
C ASP A 147 -5.72 -7.30 -6.56
N VAL A 148 -5.38 -6.69 -7.70
CA VAL A 148 -6.12 -6.81 -8.96
C VAL A 148 -5.39 -7.80 -9.86
N TYR A 149 -6.11 -8.81 -10.32
CA TYR A 149 -5.58 -9.86 -11.18
C TYR A 149 -6.26 -9.88 -12.54
N ASP A 150 -5.53 -10.30 -13.57
CA ASP A 150 -6.10 -10.70 -14.86
C ASP A 150 -6.72 -12.11 -14.77
N PRO A 151 -7.45 -12.56 -15.81
CA PRO A 151 -8.05 -13.90 -15.84
C PRO A 151 -7.00 -15.03 -15.86
N SER A 152 -5.76 -14.73 -16.24
CA SER A 152 -4.63 -15.67 -16.23
C SER A 152 -3.97 -15.80 -14.85
N GLY A 153 -4.37 -15.01 -13.87
CA GLY A 153 -3.83 -15.02 -12.52
C GLY A 153 -2.59 -14.15 -12.31
N ASN A 154 -2.24 -13.28 -13.26
CA ASN A 154 -1.16 -12.31 -13.08
C ASN A 154 -1.68 -11.11 -12.28
N ARG A 155 -0.93 -10.67 -11.27
CA ARG A 155 -1.26 -9.46 -10.52
C ARG A 155 -0.94 -8.24 -11.38
N LEU A 156 -1.97 -7.53 -11.80
CA LEU A 156 -1.88 -6.30 -12.59
C LEU A 156 -1.61 -5.07 -11.72
N HIS A 157 -2.24 -5.01 -10.54
CA HIS A 157 -2.18 -3.82 -9.71
C HIS A 157 -2.41 -4.14 -8.24
N ARG A 158 -2.02 -3.20 -7.38
CA ARG A 158 -2.25 -3.24 -5.95
C ARG A 158 -2.78 -1.91 -5.47
N ILE A 159 -3.89 -1.96 -4.78
CA ILE A 159 -4.50 -0.86 -4.05
C ILE A 159 -4.30 -1.13 -2.56
N ASN A 160 -3.86 -0.15 -1.79
CA ASN A 160 -3.68 -0.32 -0.35
C ASN A 160 -4.00 0.98 0.39
N GLY A 161 -4.26 0.85 1.68
CA GLY A 161 -4.53 2.00 2.51
C GLY A 161 -4.85 1.60 3.94
N GLN A 162 -5.16 2.62 4.73
CA GLN A 162 -5.63 2.47 6.10
C GLN A 162 -6.70 3.51 6.37
N GLN A 163 -7.67 3.15 7.20
CA GLN A 163 -8.73 4.04 7.65
C GLN A 163 -8.79 4.00 9.17
N LYS A 164 -8.49 5.13 9.81
CA LYS A 164 -8.57 5.30 11.26
C LYS A 164 -9.84 6.05 11.62
N ALA A 165 -10.60 5.53 12.57
CA ALA A 165 -11.83 6.15 13.05
C ALA A 165 -12.02 5.89 14.55
N PRO A 166 -12.84 6.70 15.24
CA PRO A 166 -13.26 6.38 16.60
C PRO A 166 -13.88 4.99 16.66
N SER A 167 -13.48 4.20 17.66
CA SER A 167 -14.04 2.89 17.93
C SER A 167 -15.52 3.01 18.30
N VAL A 168 -16.34 2.09 17.82
CA VAL A 168 -17.75 1.97 18.24
C VAL A 168 -17.96 0.76 19.13
N GLY A 169 -18.87 0.86 20.09
CA GLY A 169 -19.13 -0.22 21.04
C GLY A 169 -18.02 -0.39 22.08
N SER A 170 -18.01 -1.56 22.73
CA SER A 170 -17.16 -1.85 23.90
C SER A 170 -16.16 -2.98 23.67
N GLY A 171 -15.82 -3.28 22.42
CA GLY A 171 -14.89 -4.34 22.03
C GLY A 171 -13.67 -3.82 21.25
N GLU A 172 -12.73 -4.71 20.96
CA GLU A 172 -11.52 -4.43 20.19
C GLU A 172 -11.57 -5.11 18.82
N GLY A 173 -10.88 -4.57 17.82
CA GLY A 173 -10.80 -5.17 16.49
C GLY A 173 -12.07 -4.95 15.66
N TRP A 174 -12.60 -6.00 15.01
CA TRP A 174 -13.74 -5.87 14.09
C TRP A 174 -15.04 -5.34 14.71
N PRO A 175 -15.45 -5.74 15.92
CA PRO A 175 -16.62 -5.15 16.59
C PRO A 175 -16.49 -3.64 16.86
N ALA A 176 -15.26 -3.13 16.89
CA ALA A 176 -14.96 -1.72 17.12
C ALA A 176 -15.06 -0.86 15.85
N VAL A 177 -15.17 -1.48 14.67
CA VAL A 177 -15.21 -0.79 13.38
C VAL A 177 -16.63 -0.38 13.05
N ALA A 178 -16.87 0.92 12.89
CA ALA A 178 -18.17 1.41 12.42
C ALA A 178 -18.44 0.97 10.98
N PRO A 179 -19.70 0.67 10.60
CA PRO A 179 -20.05 0.31 9.23
C PRO A 179 -19.57 1.36 8.21
N SER A 180 -19.68 2.65 8.54
CA SER A 180 -19.26 3.77 7.69
C SER A 180 -17.77 3.75 7.33
N VAL A 181 -16.91 3.19 8.18
CA VAL A 181 -15.48 3.01 7.90
C VAL A 181 -15.29 2.05 6.74
N MET A 182 -15.98 0.92 6.77
CA MET A 182 -15.94 -0.09 5.71
C MET A 182 -16.58 0.43 4.41
N GLN A 183 -17.64 1.22 4.53
CA GLN A 183 -18.27 1.90 3.39
C GLN A 183 -17.28 2.88 2.71
N ALA A 184 -16.59 3.70 3.51
CA ALA A 184 -15.60 4.64 3.01
C ALA A 184 -14.41 3.93 2.32
N ILE A 185 -13.98 2.78 2.85
CA ILE A 185 -12.93 1.97 2.19
C ILE A 185 -13.42 1.46 0.83
N ALA A 186 -14.68 1.03 0.70
CA ALA A 186 -15.25 0.63 -0.59
C ALA A 186 -15.26 1.78 -1.59
N ASP A 187 -15.70 2.97 -1.18
CA ASP A 187 -15.69 4.19 -1.99
C ASP A 187 -14.28 4.47 -2.53
N GLN A 188 -13.29 4.51 -1.64
CA GLN A 188 -11.88 4.75 -1.98
C GLN A 188 -11.34 3.68 -2.94
N THR A 189 -11.68 2.41 -2.70
CA THR A 189 -11.22 1.28 -3.51
C THR A 189 -11.71 1.39 -4.96
N ILE A 190 -13.00 1.68 -5.17
CA ILE A 190 -13.55 1.83 -6.53
C ILE A 190 -13.01 3.08 -7.22
N ASP A 191 -12.84 4.18 -6.48
CA ASP A 191 -12.28 5.41 -7.03
C ASP A 191 -10.83 5.20 -7.49
N GLN A 192 -9.99 4.53 -6.69
CA GLN A 192 -8.63 4.17 -7.05
C GLN A 192 -8.57 3.17 -8.21
N PHE A 193 -9.46 2.16 -8.19
CA PHE A 193 -9.55 1.18 -9.27
C PHE A 193 -9.91 1.84 -10.62
N THR A 194 -10.93 2.70 -10.64
CA THR A 194 -11.36 3.39 -11.88
C THR A 194 -10.37 4.45 -12.35
N ALA A 195 -9.62 5.08 -11.44
CA ALA A 195 -8.50 5.94 -11.80
C ALA A 195 -7.38 5.15 -12.48
N TRP A 196 -7.01 3.98 -11.94
CA TRP A 196 -6.00 3.10 -12.51
C TRP A 196 -6.41 2.55 -13.89
N LEU A 197 -7.68 2.17 -14.07
CA LEU A 197 -8.21 1.79 -15.40
C LEU A 197 -8.04 2.94 -16.40
N GLY A 198 -8.27 4.18 -15.98
CA GLY A 198 -8.14 5.38 -16.79
C GLY A 198 -6.72 5.73 -17.20
N SER A 199 -5.71 5.29 -16.45
CA SER A 199 -4.30 5.52 -16.76
C SER A 199 -3.69 4.47 -17.70
N GLY A 200 -4.49 3.56 -18.26
CA GLY A 200 -4.04 2.49 -19.14
C GLY A 200 -3.65 1.20 -18.42
N GLY A 201 -3.93 1.07 -17.12
CA GLY A 201 -3.65 -0.15 -16.35
C GLY A 201 -4.50 -1.36 -16.75
N ALA A 202 -5.57 -1.15 -17.52
CA ALA A 202 -6.52 -2.17 -17.93
C ALA A 202 -6.08 -3.04 -19.13
N GLY A 203 -4.92 -2.75 -19.74
CA GLY A 203 -4.50 -3.27 -21.04
C GLY A 203 -3.14 -3.95 -21.06
#